data_AF-A0A2P4TH33-F1
#
_entry.id   AF-A0A2P4TH33-F1
#
_cell.length_a   1.000
_cell.length_b   1.000
_cell.length_c   1.000
_cell.angle_alpha   90.00
_cell.angle_beta   90.00
_cell.angle_gamma   90.00
#
_symmetry.space_group_name_H-M   'P 1'
#
loop_
_entity.id
_entity.type
_entity.pdbx_description
1 polymer ?
#
loop_
_entity_poly.entity_id
_entity_poly.type
_entity_poly.pdbx_seq_one_letter_code
_entity_poly.pdbx_strand_id
1 'polypeptide(L)'
;MRGLVSFTVLALLLLVHSSQAVYVQDGNLKFSLESVKKLKELMDENKVINPRIVVAKAGYSPCQDKALPEEFQPVCKREDAPMIFERLCM
;
A
#
# COMPACT_ATOMS: atom_id res chain seq x y z
N MET A 1 -38.10 -0.38 19.37
CA MET A 1 -37.29 -1.42 18.69
C MET A 1 -37.22 -1.20 17.18
N ARG A 2 -38.33 -1.09 16.44
CA ARG A 2 -38.32 -0.86 14.96
C ARG A 2 -37.60 0.41 14.49
N GLY A 3 -37.77 1.54 15.19
CA GLY A 3 -37.08 2.80 14.85
C GLY A 3 -35.55 2.70 14.99
N LEU A 4 -35.07 2.12 16.09
CA LEU A 4 -33.63 1.86 16.31
C LEU A 4 -33.03 1.00 15.20
N VAL A 5 -33.72 -0.07 14.79
CA VAL A 5 -33.29 -0.93 13.68
C VAL A 5 -33.20 -0.13 12.37
N SER A 6 -34.19 0.73 12.09
CA SER A 6 -34.18 1.58 10.90
C SER A 6 -33.00 2.56 10.88
N PHE A 7 -32.69 3.19 12.03
CA PHE A 7 -31.54 4.09 12.14
C PHE A 7 -30.22 3.36 12.00
N THR A 8 -30.06 2.19 12.60
CA THR A 8 -28.83 1.40 12.46
C THR A 8 -28.60 0.95 11.03
N VAL A 9 -29.67 0.54 10.32
CA VAL A 9 -29.58 0.14 8.91
C VAL A 9 -29.16 1.34 8.04
N LEU A 10 -29.77 2.51 8.25
CA LEU A 10 -29.42 3.72 7.50
C LEU A 10 -27.97 4.16 7.75
N ALA A 11 -27.52 4.11 9.02
CA ALA A 11 -26.15 4.45 9.38
C ALA A 11 -25.12 3.50 8.72
N LEU A 12 -25.40 2.19 8.70
CA LEU A 12 -24.53 1.21 8.05
C LEU A 12 -24.44 1.43 6.53
N LEU A 13 -25.57 1.74 5.88
CA LEU A 13 -25.59 2.04 4.45
C LEU A 13 -24.76 3.29 4.10
N LEU A 14 -24.86 4.34 4.92
CA LEU A 14 -24.07 5.56 4.74
C LEU A 14 -22.57 5.31 4.95
N LEU A 15 -22.20 4.51 5.94
CA LEU A 15 -20.80 4.13 6.19
C LEU A 15 -20.20 3.33 5.03
N VAL A 16 -20.93 2.32 4.53
CA VAL A 16 -20.50 1.50 3.38
C VAL A 16 -20.35 2.35 2.12
N HIS A 17 -21.24 3.32 1.90
CA HIS A 17 -21.15 4.21 0.75
C HIS A 17 -19.96 5.17 0.84
N SER A 18 -19.57 5.55 2.06
CA SER A 18 -18.42 6.43 2.31
C SER A 18 -17.09 5.69 2.21
N SER A 19 -17.06 4.37 2.41
CA SER A 19 -15.87 3.54 2.28
C SER A 19 -15.60 3.14 0.83
N GLN A 20 -15.22 4.09 -0.01
CA GLN A 20 -14.75 3.78 -1.36
C GLN A 20 -13.25 3.44 -1.33
N ALA A 21 -12.91 2.24 -1.80
CA ALA A 21 -11.51 1.87 -1.97
C ALA A 21 -10.87 2.73 -3.06
N VAL A 22 -9.80 3.43 -2.70
CA VAL A 22 -9.00 4.22 -3.64
C VAL A 22 -7.86 3.36 -4.16
N TYR A 23 -7.60 3.48 -5.46
CA TYR A 23 -6.54 2.75 -6.15
C TYR A 23 -5.48 3.72 -6.67
N VAL A 24 -4.22 3.30 -6.58
CA VAL A 24 -3.07 3.95 -7.20
C VAL A 24 -2.79 3.23 -8.51
N GLN A 25 -2.62 3.98 -9.59
CA GLN A 25 -2.33 3.44 -10.91
C GLN A 25 -0.93 3.84 -11.35
N ASP A 26 -0.13 2.86 -11.76
CA ASP A 26 1.18 3.04 -12.37
C ASP A 26 1.22 2.32 -13.73
N GLY A 27 0.98 3.07 -14.80
CA GLY A 27 0.74 2.52 -16.14
C GLY A 27 -0.47 1.57 -16.15
N ASN A 28 -0.21 0.29 -16.43
CA ASN A 28 -1.23 -0.76 -16.48
C ASN A 28 -1.41 -1.50 -15.14
N LEU A 29 -0.64 -1.15 -14.12
CA LEU A 29 -0.71 -1.74 -12.79
C LEU A 29 -1.65 -0.91 -11.92
N LYS A 30 -2.48 -1.59 -11.12
CA LYS A 30 -3.38 -0.95 -10.15
C LYS A 30 -3.18 -1.61 -8.80
N PHE A 31 -3.04 -0.77 -7.78
CA PHE A 31 -2.82 -1.20 -6.40
C PHE A 31 -3.83 -0.53 -5.49
N SER A 32 -4.29 -1.22 -4.46
CA SER A 32 -5.05 -0.55 -3.40
C SER A 32 -4.15 0.44 -2.66
N LEU A 33 -4.71 1.59 -2.27
CA LEU A 33 -3.97 2.59 -1.47
C LEU A 33 -3.46 1.97 -0.16
N GLU A 34 -4.19 1.01 0.40
CA GLU A 34 -3.78 0.27 1.60
C GLU A 34 -2.51 -0.56 1.36
N SER A 35 -2.43 -1.27 0.23
CA SER A 35 -1.23 -2.03 -0.15
C SER A 35 -0.03 -1.12 -0.40
N VAL A 36 -0.23 0.03 -1.06
CA VAL A 36 0.84 1.03 -1.25
C VAL A 36 1.33 1.61 0.08
N LYS A 37 0.41 1.85 1.03
CA LYS A 37 0.79 2.30 2.37
C LYS A 37 1.65 1.27 3.11
N LYS A 38 1.27 -0.02 3.08
CA LYS A 38 2.07 -1.10 3.66
C LYS A 38 3.44 -1.21 3.00
N LEU A 39 3.50 -1.08 1.68
CA LEU A 39 4.78 -1.04 0.95
C LEU A 39 5.68 0.10 1.44
N LYS A 40 5.12 1.30 1.65
CA LYS A 40 5.87 2.44 2.18
C LYS A 40 6.41 2.18 3.58
N GLU A 41 5.60 1.61 4.46
CA GLU A 41 6.02 1.22 5.82
C GLU A 41 7.21 0.24 5.76
N LEU A 42 7.16 -0.79 4.92
CA LEU A 42 8.26 -1.75 4.73
C LEU A 42 9.54 -1.09 4.21
N MET A 43 9.41 -0.15 3.27
CA MET A 43 10.54 0.58 2.70
C MET A 43 11.17 1.55 3.71
N ASP A 44 10.35 2.21 4.52
CA ASP A 44 10.81 3.13 5.57
C ASP A 44 11.51 2.38 6.72
N GLU A 45 11.00 1.22 7.15
CA GLU A 45 11.65 0.35 8.15
C GLU A 45 13.05 -0.10 7.70
N ASN A 46 13.22 -0.36 6.40
CA ASN A 46 14.50 -0.80 5.85
C ASN A 46 15.45 0.35 5.51
N LYS A 47 15.00 1.60 5.64
CA LYS A 47 15.84 2.79 5.52
C LYS A 47 16.59 3.00 6.83
N VAL A 48 17.83 2.51 6.90
CA VAL A 48 18.70 2.75 8.07
C VAL A 48 18.96 4.25 8.21
N ILE A 49 18.38 4.87 9.25
CA ILE A 49 18.64 6.26 9.61
C ILE A 49 20.01 6.32 10.31
N ASN A 50 21.10 6.32 9.55
CA ASN A 50 22.37 6.78 10.08
C ASN A 50 22.44 8.31 9.92
N PRO A 51 22.45 9.12 11.01
CA PRO A 51 22.31 10.58 10.93
C PRO A 51 23.42 11.30 10.16
N ARG A 52 24.51 10.61 9.78
CA ARG A 52 25.59 11.17 8.97
C ARG A 52 25.52 10.80 7.48
N ILE A 53 24.81 9.73 7.11
CA ILE A 53 24.71 9.26 5.73
C ILE A 53 23.37 8.53 5.58
N VAL A 54 22.44 9.10 4.82
CA VAL A 54 21.24 8.36 4.39
C VAL A 54 21.69 7.33 3.36
N VAL A 55 22.23 6.20 3.82
CA VAL A 55 22.42 5.04 2.97
C VAL A 55 21.05 4.36 2.93
N ALA A 56 20.26 4.63 1.89
CA ALA A 56 19.26 3.66 1.47
C ALA A 56 20.00 2.33 1.40
N LYS A 57 19.52 1.31 2.12
CA LYS A 57 20.18 -0.01 2.20
C LYS A 57 20.36 -0.50 0.77
N ALA A 58 21.56 -0.31 0.21
CA ALA A 58 21.80 -0.50 -1.20
C ALA A 58 21.51 -1.97 -1.51
N GLY A 59 20.46 -2.22 -2.29
CA GLY A 59 20.01 -3.58 -2.62
C GLY A 59 18.89 -4.15 -1.74
N TYR A 60 18.24 -3.39 -0.85
CA TYR A 60 16.96 -3.85 -0.29
C TYR A 60 15.90 -3.93 -1.39
N SER A 61 15.30 -5.10 -1.55
CA SER A 61 14.18 -5.34 -2.45
C SER A 61 12.97 -5.79 -1.62
N PRO A 62 11.82 -5.07 -1.69
CA PRO A 62 10.59 -5.49 -1.02
C PRO A 62 10.12 -6.90 -1.44
N CYS A 63 10.55 -7.39 -2.60
CA CYS A 63 10.17 -8.69 -3.16
C CYS A 63 10.62 -9.90 -2.34
N GLN A 64 11.61 -9.73 -1.46
CA GLN A 64 12.06 -10.77 -0.54
C GLN A 64 11.32 -10.73 0.80
N ASP A 65 10.50 -9.71 1.01
CA ASP A 65 9.77 -9.49 2.25
C ASP A 65 8.48 -10.30 2.27
N LYS A 66 8.28 -11.09 3.33
CA LYS A 66 7.05 -11.89 3.50
C LYS A 66 5.83 -11.02 3.81
N ALA A 67 6.06 -9.79 4.29
CA ALA A 67 4.98 -8.84 4.56
C ALA A 67 4.55 -8.06 3.32
N LEU A 68 5.21 -8.24 2.17
CA LEU A 68 4.84 -7.58 0.92
C LEU A 68 3.42 -8.01 0.49
N PRO A 69 2.51 -7.06 0.23
CA PRO A 69 1.18 -7.39 -0.29
C PRO A 69 1.24 -8.18 -1.61
N GLU A 70 0.35 -9.17 -1.75
CA GLU A 70 0.32 -10.06 -2.92
C GLU A 70 0.12 -9.32 -4.25
N GLU A 71 -0.53 -8.15 -4.21
CA GLU A 71 -0.72 -7.25 -5.35
C GLU A 71 0.60 -6.86 -6.04
N PHE A 72 1.74 -6.89 -5.32
CA PHE A 72 3.06 -6.53 -5.85
C PHE A 72 3.84 -7.72 -6.43
N GLN A 73 3.37 -8.96 -6.28
CA GLN A 73 4.05 -10.14 -6.85
C GLN A 73 4.28 -10.04 -8.38
N PRO A 74 3.36 -9.49 -9.20
CA PRO A 74 3.63 -9.26 -10.61
C PRO A 74 4.74 -8.23 -10.85
N VAL A 75 4.90 -7.25 -9.97
CA VAL A 75 5.96 -6.23 -10.06
C VAL A 75 7.32 -6.88 -9.87
N CYS A 76 7.45 -7.79 -8.90
CA CYS A 76 8.70 -8.49 -8.59
C CYS A 76 9.27 -9.34 -9.74
N LYS A 77 8.47 -9.64 -10.76
CA LYS A 77 8.90 -10.38 -11.95
C LYS A 77 9.43 -9.48 -13.06
N ARG A 78 9.33 -8.15 -12.90
CA ARG A 78 9.77 -7.17 -13.89
C ARG A 78 11.17 -6.66 -13.56
N GLU A 79 11.93 -6.34 -14.59
CA GLU A 79 13.28 -5.75 -14.44
C GLU A 79 13.23 -4.32 -13.88
N ASP A 80 12.17 -3.58 -14.19
CA ASP A 80 11.93 -2.21 -13.71
C ASP A 80 11.25 -2.13 -12.33
N ALA A 81 11.15 -3.26 -11.61
CA ALA A 81 10.55 -3.33 -10.28
C ALA A 81 11.08 -2.27 -9.30
N PRO A 82 12.41 -2.02 -9.19
CA PRO A 82 12.93 -1.00 -8.26
C PRO A 82 12.36 0.40 -8.54
N MET A 83 12.22 0.77 -9.83
CA MET A 83 11.68 2.08 -10.21
C MET A 83 10.18 2.18 -9.94
N ILE A 84 9.44 1.07 -10.13
CA ILE A 84 8.01 1.00 -9.81
C ILE A 84 7.82 1.21 -8.30
N PHE A 85 8.58 0.51 -7.45
CA PHE A 85 8.48 0.67 -6.00
C PHE A 85 8.86 2.08 -5.54
N GLU A 86 9.89 2.68 -6.14
CA GLU A 86 10.26 4.08 -5.85
C GLU A 86 9.12 5.06 -6.21
N ARG A 87 8.49 4.91 -7.38
CA ARG A 87 7.35 5.76 -7.79
C ARG A 87 6.13 5.60 -6.88
N LEU A 88 5.87 4.38 -6.38
CA LEU A 88 4.73 4.10 -5.52
C LEU A 88 4.94 4.60 -4.08
N CYS A 89 6.18 4.72 -3.63
CA CYS A 89 6.51 5.09 -2.25
C CYS A 89 6.92 6.56 -2.05
N MET A 90 7.21 7.30 -3.12
CA MET A 90 7.30 8.77 -3.08
C MET A 90 5.97 9.37 -2.59
#